data_AF-A0A6J8DYU9-F1
#
_entry.id   AF-A0A6J8DYU9-F1
#
_cell.length_a   1.000
_cell.length_b   1.000
_cell.length_c   1.000
_cell.angle_alpha   90.00
_cell.angle_beta   90.00
_cell.angle_gamma   90.00
#
_symmetry.space_group_name_H-M   'P 1'
#
loop_
_entity.id
_entity.type
_entity.pdbx_description
1 polymer ?
#
loop_
_entity_poly.entity_id
_entity_poly.type
_entity_poly.pdbx_seq_one_letter_code
_entity_poly.pdbx_strand_id
1 'polypeptide(L)'
;MSTEEENIIPKKRKVIYDEYTNSFYPETYMESLHRQCVYRAKMADVQNRSVEAKYTFIHKKVETEKNIFLMKNDKDVTYHSGNLKDHKAYIKVLENILKEKEHPDFGGKYGRYGLNCSKTDLEPLIQHQRHEMMPEVIRKRQAEMLLSKRKKMEVIDRRMSTSALLERIAKRRAVKPSTPSPTQRTPSPEERRTTDSKTPKLILPPITVTKSREGRLSRQSLSRLSPIDTSQSPCPAVFITENE
;
A
#
# COMPACT_ATOMS: atom_id res chain seq x y z
N MET A 1 -60.08 -34.78 -42.66
CA MET A 1 -59.12 -34.89 -41.55
C MET A 1 -57.77 -34.48 -42.09
N SER A 2 -57.36 -33.25 -41.80
CA SER A 2 -56.13 -32.66 -42.30
C SER A 2 -55.02 -33.07 -41.35
N THR A 3 -54.09 -33.90 -41.81
CA THR A 3 -52.83 -34.15 -41.12
C THR A 3 -51.96 -32.91 -41.32
N GLU A 4 -51.85 -32.08 -40.29
CA GLU A 4 -50.83 -31.04 -40.22
C GLU A 4 -49.46 -31.75 -40.15
N GLU A 5 -48.81 -31.88 -41.29
CA GLU A 5 -47.38 -32.20 -41.34
C GLU A 5 -46.65 -31.03 -40.66
N GLU A 6 -46.20 -31.25 -39.43
CA GLU A 6 -45.24 -30.37 -38.78
C GLU A 6 -44.03 -30.25 -39.70
N ASN A 7 -43.93 -29.11 -40.40
CA ASN A 7 -42.76 -28.72 -41.16
C ASN A 7 -41.59 -28.51 -40.16
N ILE A 8 -40.91 -29.60 -39.81
CA ILE A 8 -39.68 -29.57 -39.04
C ILE A 8 -38.62 -28.94 -39.94
N ILE A 9 -38.50 -27.61 -39.87
CA ILE A 9 -37.43 -26.86 -40.53
C ILE A 9 -36.10 -27.51 -40.11
N PRO A 10 -35.33 -28.10 -41.05
CA PRO A 10 -34.06 -28.72 -40.69
C PRO A 10 -33.12 -27.63 -40.17
N LYS A 11 -32.87 -27.64 -38.85
CA LYS A 11 -31.88 -26.77 -38.22
C LYS A 11 -30.56 -26.98 -38.94
N LYS A 12 -30.10 -25.97 -39.70
CA LYS A 12 -28.85 -26.02 -40.47
C LYS A 12 -27.72 -26.44 -39.52
N ARG A 13 -27.16 -27.63 -39.74
CA ARG A 13 -26.03 -28.15 -38.94
C ARG A 13 -24.75 -27.48 -39.44
N LYS A 14 -23.94 -26.98 -38.51
CA LYS A 14 -22.63 -26.43 -38.86
C LYS A 14 -21.77 -27.58 -39.37
N VAL A 15 -21.08 -27.38 -40.48
CA VAL A 15 -20.12 -28.35 -41.00
C VAL A 15 -18.73 -27.95 -40.50
N ILE A 16 -18.00 -28.91 -39.96
CA ILE A 16 -16.64 -28.74 -39.43
C ILE A 16 -15.69 -29.42 -40.39
N TYR A 17 -14.58 -28.76 -40.68
CA TYR A 17 -13.46 -29.37 -41.40
C TYR A 17 -12.59 -30.13 -40.41
N ASP A 18 -12.34 -31.40 -40.68
CA ASP A 18 -11.37 -32.21 -39.96
C ASP A 18 -10.05 -32.23 -40.72
N GLU A 19 -9.00 -31.68 -40.11
CA GLU A 19 -7.65 -31.65 -40.65
C GLU A 19 -7.01 -33.04 -40.75
N TYR A 20 -7.43 -34.01 -39.91
CA TYR A 20 -6.84 -35.35 -39.91
C TYR A 20 -7.39 -36.23 -41.04
N THR A 21 -8.66 -36.05 -41.39
CA THR A 21 -9.31 -36.77 -42.49
C THR A 21 -9.42 -35.94 -43.77
N ASN A 22 -9.01 -34.66 -43.73
CA ASN A 22 -9.18 -33.67 -44.79
C ASN A 22 -10.61 -33.65 -45.36
N SER A 23 -11.60 -33.80 -44.48
CA SER A 23 -13.00 -33.97 -44.87
C SER A 23 -13.93 -33.08 -44.05
N PHE A 24 -15.06 -32.73 -44.65
CA PHE A 24 -16.09 -31.94 -44.01
C PHE A 24 -17.14 -32.88 -43.41
N TYR A 25 -17.39 -32.74 -42.11
CA TYR A 25 -18.41 -33.52 -41.42
C TYR A 25 -19.41 -32.61 -40.70
N PRO A 26 -20.70 -33.00 -40.64
CA PRO A 26 -21.69 -32.24 -39.90
C PRO A 26 -21.41 -32.36 -38.40
N GLU A 27 -21.38 -31.22 -37.72
CA GLU A 27 -21.19 -31.15 -36.28
C GLU A 27 -22.21 -32.04 -35.54
N THR A 28 -21.71 -32.84 -34.62
CA THR A 28 -22.54 -33.68 -33.76
C THR A 28 -23.22 -32.83 -32.68
N TYR A 29 -24.32 -33.34 -32.13
CA TYR A 29 -25.04 -32.64 -31.05
C TYR A 29 -24.14 -32.36 -29.84
N MET A 30 -23.25 -33.30 -29.50
CA MET A 30 -22.33 -33.16 -28.36
C MET A 30 -21.26 -32.10 -28.61
N GLU A 31 -20.68 -32.02 -29.82
CA GLU A 31 -19.74 -30.96 -30.18
C GLU A 31 -20.38 -29.57 -30.16
N SER A 32 -21.63 -29.46 -30.66
CA SER A 32 -22.39 -28.21 -30.61
C SER A 32 -22.65 -27.77 -29.17
N LEU A 33 -23.07 -28.69 -28.30
CA LEU A 33 -23.30 -28.40 -26.89
C LEU A 33 -21.99 -28.00 -26.19
N HIS A 34 -20.91 -28.74 -26.43
CA HIS A 34 -19.59 -28.43 -25.89
C HIS A 34 -19.14 -27.02 -26.28
N ARG A 35 -19.24 -26.66 -27.56
CA ARG A 35 -18.90 -25.31 -28.04
C ARG A 35 -19.75 -24.23 -27.35
N GLN A 36 -21.05 -24.46 -27.19
CA GLN A 36 -21.93 -23.50 -26.51
C GLN A 36 -21.55 -23.35 -25.04
N CYS A 37 -21.24 -24.44 -24.33
CA CYS A 37 -20.76 -24.42 -22.96
C CYS A 37 -19.43 -23.66 -22.85
N VAL A 38 -18.47 -23.95 -23.73
CA VAL A 38 -17.16 -23.26 -23.77
C VAL A 38 -17.33 -21.77 -24.05
N TYR A 39 -18.18 -21.40 -25.00
CA TYR A 39 -18.45 -20.00 -25.31
C TYR A 39 -19.08 -19.28 -24.11
N ARG A 40 -20.11 -19.88 -23.48
CA ARG A 40 -20.75 -19.33 -22.30
C ARG A 40 -19.78 -19.20 -21.12
N ALA A 41 -18.92 -20.19 -20.90
CA ALA A 41 -17.88 -20.13 -19.88
C ALA A 41 -16.89 -18.98 -20.13
N LYS A 42 -16.39 -18.84 -21.36
CA LYS A 42 -15.52 -17.72 -21.75
C LYS A 42 -16.19 -16.36 -21.53
N MET A 43 -17.46 -16.23 -21.87
CA MET A 43 -18.21 -14.99 -21.65
C MET A 43 -18.42 -14.70 -20.16
N ALA A 44 -18.70 -15.73 -19.36
CA ALA A 44 -18.82 -15.59 -17.90
C ALA A 44 -17.49 -15.15 -17.28
N ASP A 45 -16.35 -15.69 -17.73
CA ASP A 45 -15.02 -15.30 -17.25
C ASP A 45 -14.73 -13.82 -17.56
N VAL A 46 -15.05 -13.36 -18.77
CA VAL A 46 -14.89 -11.94 -19.14
C VAL A 46 -15.78 -11.05 -18.27
N GLN A 47 -17.04 -11.43 -18.06
CA GLN A 47 -17.95 -10.69 -17.19
C GLN A 47 -17.44 -10.66 -15.75
N ASN A 48 -17.01 -11.79 -15.20
CA ASN A 48 -16.45 -11.88 -13.85
C ASN A 48 -15.21 -11.00 -13.67
N ARG A 49 -14.27 -11.03 -14.63
CA ARG A 49 -13.10 -10.13 -14.61
C ARG A 49 -13.49 -8.66 -14.66
N SER A 50 -14.49 -8.31 -15.48
CA SER A 50 -14.96 -6.92 -15.58
C SER A 50 -15.59 -6.44 -14.26
N VAL A 51 -16.31 -7.32 -13.57
CA VAL A 51 -16.96 -7.04 -12.29
C VAL A 51 -15.91 -6.97 -11.17
N GLU A 52 -14.94 -7.87 -11.15
CA GLU A 52 -13.81 -7.85 -10.22
C GLU A 52 -12.97 -6.56 -10.36
N ALA A 53 -12.71 -6.12 -11.59
CA ALA A 53 -12.01 -4.85 -11.84
C ALA A 53 -12.80 -3.65 -11.30
N LYS A 54 -14.13 -3.63 -11.47
CA LYS A 54 -15.01 -2.60 -10.90
C LYS A 54 -14.95 -2.60 -9.37
N TYR A 55 -15.03 -3.77 -8.73
CA TYR A 55 -14.93 -3.88 -7.28
C TYR A 55 -13.57 -3.43 -6.75
N THR A 56 -12.49 -3.81 -7.44
CA THR A 56 -11.13 -3.40 -7.07
C THR A 56 -10.96 -1.88 -7.13
N PHE A 57 -11.52 -1.24 -8.16
CA PHE A 57 -11.51 0.22 -8.27
C PHE A 57 -12.29 0.89 -7.14
N ILE A 58 -13.51 0.42 -6.84
CA ILE A 58 -14.34 0.95 -5.75
C ILE A 58 -13.64 0.77 -4.41
N HIS A 59 -13.07 -0.40 -4.14
CA HIS A 59 -12.33 -0.66 -2.91
C HIS A 59 -11.16 0.32 -2.75
N LYS A 60 -10.34 0.48 -3.79
CA LYS A 60 -9.23 1.45 -3.78
C LYS A 60 -9.72 2.87 -3.54
N LYS A 61 -10.84 3.28 -4.15
CA LYS A 61 -11.45 4.59 -3.93
C LYS A 61 -11.81 4.79 -2.45
N VAL A 62 -12.54 3.85 -1.84
CA VAL A 62 -12.90 3.91 -0.42
C VAL A 62 -11.66 3.94 0.48
N GLU A 63 -10.65 3.15 0.16
CA GLU A 63 -9.38 3.14 0.90
C GLU A 63 -8.66 4.49 0.81
N THR A 64 -8.63 5.11 -0.37
CA THR A 64 -8.06 6.46 -0.53
C THR A 64 -8.84 7.52 0.23
N GLU A 65 -10.17 7.47 0.21
CA GLU A 65 -11.03 8.39 0.98
C GLU A 65 -10.81 8.23 2.49
N LYS A 66 -10.74 6.98 2.97
CA LYS A 66 -10.37 6.68 4.36
C LYS A 66 -9.01 7.26 4.72
N ASN A 67 -8.00 7.09 3.87
CA ASN A 67 -6.67 7.63 4.12
C ASN A 67 -6.67 9.17 4.16
N ILE A 68 -7.41 9.83 3.27
CA ILE A 68 -7.56 11.29 3.29
C ILE A 68 -8.24 11.73 4.59
N PHE A 69 -9.27 11.02 5.04
CA PHE A 69 -9.95 11.32 6.29
C PHE A 69 -9.02 11.18 7.49
N LEU A 70 -8.26 10.09 7.57
CA LEU A 70 -7.27 9.87 8.63
C LEU A 70 -6.21 10.98 8.63
N MET A 71 -5.69 11.37 7.47
CA MET A 71 -4.72 12.46 7.36
C MET A 71 -5.29 13.81 7.80
N LYS A 72 -6.58 14.09 7.55
CA LYS A 72 -7.25 15.30 8.04
C LYS A 72 -7.39 15.25 9.56
N ASN A 73 -7.89 14.14 10.10
CA ASN A 73 -8.03 13.95 11.53
C ASN A 73 -6.67 14.06 12.25
N ASP A 74 -5.60 13.48 11.72
CA ASP A 74 -4.25 13.59 12.28
C ASP A 74 -3.76 15.04 12.30
N LYS A 75 -4.08 15.83 11.27
CA LYS A 75 -3.76 17.27 11.25
C LYS A 75 -4.52 18.02 12.34
N ASP A 76 -5.82 17.76 12.49
CA ASP A 76 -6.66 18.41 13.50
C ASP A 76 -6.21 18.03 14.91
N VAL A 77 -5.94 16.74 15.15
CA VAL A 77 -5.36 16.25 16.42
C VAL A 77 -4.03 16.93 16.70
N THR A 78 -3.16 17.04 15.69
CA THR A 78 -1.86 17.73 15.85
C THR A 78 -2.06 19.20 16.19
N TYR A 79 -2.98 19.89 15.50
CA TYR A 79 -3.31 21.29 15.75
C TYR A 79 -3.84 21.50 17.18
N HIS A 80 -4.85 20.74 17.60
CA HIS A 80 -5.38 20.78 18.97
C HIS A 80 -4.31 20.45 20.02
N SER A 81 -3.46 19.46 19.74
CA SER A 81 -2.34 19.12 20.63
C SER A 81 -1.33 20.26 20.75
N GLY A 82 -1.10 21.02 19.67
CA GLY A 82 -0.27 22.21 19.64
C GLY A 82 -0.86 23.35 20.47
N ASN A 83 -2.16 23.60 20.36
CA ASN A 83 -2.86 24.60 21.16
C ASN A 83 -2.82 24.27 22.66
N LEU A 84 -2.91 22.99 23.02
CA LEU A 84 -2.84 22.52 24.39
C LEU A 84 -1.41 22.27 24.90
N LYS A 85 -0.38 22.57 24.08
CA LYS A 85 1.01 22.27 24.41
C LYS A 85 1.46 22.93 25.70
N ASP A 86 1.06 24.18 25.92
CA ASP A 86 1.42 24.92 27.13
C ASP A 86 0.81 24.28 28.36
N HIS A 87 -0.51 24.05 28.36
CA HIS A 87 -1.20 23.35 29.44
C HIS A 87 -0.62 21.96 29.73
N LYS A 88 -0.28 21.19 28.69
CA LYS A 88 0.39 19.89 28.84
C LYS A 88 1.78 20.01 29.46
N ALA A 89 2.53 21.06 29.13
CA ALA A 89 3.82 21.31 29.75
C ALA A 89 3.66 21.65 31.25
N TYR A 90 2.70 22.51 31.60
CA TYR A 90 2.36 22.82 32.99
C TYR A 90 1.98 21.55 33.78
N ILE A 91 1.05 20.74 33.26
CA ILE A 91 0.62 19.49 33.90
C ILE A 91 1.82 18.56 34.13
N LYS A 92 2.66 18.36 33.13
CA LYS A 92 3.81 17.45 33.23
C LYS A 92 4.85 17.92 34.25
N VAL A 93 5.10 19.22 34.34
CA VAL A 93 5.98 19.78 35.37
C VAL A 93 5.39 19.54 36.76
N LEU A 94 4.10 19.78 36.95
CA LEU A 94 3.42 19.53 38.22
C LEU A 94 3.42 18.04 38.60
N GLU A 95 3.16 17.14 37.65
CA GLU A 95 3.25 15.69 37.85
C GLU A 95 4.66 15.25 38.26
N ASN A 96 5.70 15.81 37.65
CA ASN A 96 7.09 15.50 38.02
C ASN A 96 7.39 15.94 39.45
N ILE A 97 6.95 17.14 39.84
CA ILE A 97 7.13 17.66 41.20
C ILE A 97 6.37 16.81 42.22
N LEU A 98 5.14 16.36 41.88
CA LEU A 98 4.36 15.46 42.73
C LEU A 98 5.07 14.11 42.94
N LYS A 99 5.66 13.54 41.88
CA LYS A 99 6.42 12.28 41.96
C LYS A 99 7.71 12.44 42.76
N GLU A 100 8.41 13.57 42.62
CA GLU A 100 9.64 13.83 43.37
C GLU A 100 9.39 14.11 44.85
N LYS A 101 8.17 14.49 45.25
CA LYS A 101 7.79 14.69 46.66
C LYS A 101 8.00 13.43 47.52
N GLU A 102 7.96 12.25 46.92
CA GLU A 102 8.20 10.97 47.60
C GLU A 102 9.69 10.68 47.85
N HIS A 103 10.61 11.47 47.27
CA HIS A 103 12.04 11.30 47.47
C HIS A 103 12.56 12.04 48.72
N PRO A 104 13.48 11.43 49.49
CA PRO A 104 14.03 12.02 50.72
C PRO A 104 14.83 13.32 50.48
N ASP A 105 15.40 13.52 49.29
CA ASP A 105 16.16 14.72 48.92
C ASP A 105 15.30 15.90 48.44
N PHE A 106 13.96 15.75 48.44
CA PHE A 106 13.03 16.74 47.92
C PHE A 106 13.13 18.09 48.65
N GLY A 107 13.29 18.06 49.97
CA GLY A 107 13.43 19.26 50.80
C GLY A 107 14.70 20.07 50.54
N GLY A 108 15.75 19.45 49.96
CA GLY A 108 17.00 20.12 49.60
C GLY A 108 16.95 20.82 48.24
N LYS A 109 16.22 20.27 47.26
CA LYS A 109 16.12 20.82 45.90
C LYS A 109 15.07 21.92 45.76
N TYR A 110 13.99 21.82 46.52
CA TYR A 110 12.85 22.75 46.45
C TYR A 110 12.68 23.60 47.73
N GLY A 111 13.59 23.42 48.70
CA GLY A 111 13.64 24.23 49.93
C GLY A 111 12.34 24.24 50.73
N ARG A 112 12.06 25.40 51.35
CA ARG A 112 10.82 25.67 52.12
C ARG A 112 9.53 25.71 51.28
N TYR A 113 9.65 25.55 49.96
CA TYR A 113 8.57 25.75 48.98
C TYR A 113 8.04 24.43 48.40
N GLY A 114 8.38 23.29 49.03
CA GLY A 114 7.60 22.06 48.90
C GLY A 114 6.17 22.33 49.33
N LEU A 115 5.24 22.34 48.35
CA LEU A 115 3.91 22.94 48.43
C LEU A 115 3.98 24.48 48.47
N ASN A 116 3.54 25.16 47.39
CA ASN A 116 3.57 26.63 47.14
C ASN A 116 4.79 27.18 46.39
N CYS A 117 5.33 26.44 45.41
CA CYS A 117 6.30 27.00 44.47
C CYS A 117 5.74 28.28 43.82
N SER A 118 6.49 29.39 43.85
CA SER A 118 6.07 30.61 43.16
C SER A 118 6.01 30.36 41.66
N LYS A 119 5.06 31.00 40.97
CA LYS A 119 4.93 30.95 39.50
C LYS A 119 6.26 31.30 38.81
N THR A 120 7.07 32.18 39.41
CA THR A 120 8.38 32.60 38.92
C THR A 120 9.41 31.47 38.87
N ASP A 121 9.34 30.53 39.82
CA ASP A 121 10.37 29.49 39.97
C ASP A 121 10.04 28.27 39.11
N LEU A 122 8.75 28.07 38.81
CA LEU A 122 8.27 27.03 37.90
C LEU A 122 8.46 27.42 36.43
N GLU A 123 8.43 28.71 36.11
CA GLU A 123 8.50 29.22 34.75
C GLU A 123 9.71 28.68 33.94
N PRO A 124 10.96 28.62 34.45
CA PRO A 124 12.07 28.02 33.70
C PRO A 124 11.87 26.52 33.42
N LEU A 125 11.31 25.76 34.37
CA LEU A 125 11.01 24.33 34.19
C LEU A 125 9.92 24.13 33.13
N ILE A 126 8.90 24.99 33.13
CA ILE A 126 7.84 24.99 32.14
C ILE A 126 8.37 25.36 30.76
N GLN A 127 9.22 26.39 30.65
CA GLN A 127 9.83 26.78 29.37
C GLN A 127 10.72 25.67 28.81
N HIS A 128 11.51 25.01 29.65
CA HIS A 128 12.27 23.82 29.27
C HIS A 128 11.32 22.71 28.78
N GLN A 129 10.25 22.40 29.52
CA GLN A 129 9.29 21.38 29.12
C GLN A 129 8.52 21.74 27.83
N ARG A 130 8.24 23.03 27.60
CA ARG A 130 7.65 23.54 26.35
C ARG A 130 8.61 23.36 25.18
N HIS A 131 9.90 23.63 25.36
CA HIS A 131 10.91 23.38 24.33
C HIS A 131 11.00 21.89 24.00
N GLU A 132 11.05 21.04 25.02
CA GLU A 132 11.07 19.58 24.91
C GLU A 132 9.88 18.99 24.16
N MET A 133 8.71 19.63 24.27
CA MET A 133 7.48 19.24 23.58
C MET A 133 7.38 19.83 22.16
N MET A 134 8.39 20.55 21.66
CA MET A 134 8.39 21.04 20.29
C MET A 134 8.50 19.86 19.30
N PRO A 135 7.79 19.92 18.15
CA PRO A 135 7.87 18.86 17.14
C PRO A 135 9.29 18.56 16.65
N GLU A 136 10.15 19.58 16.58
CA GLU A 136 11.55 19.42 16.16
C GLU A 136 12.37 18.60 17.14
N VAL A 137 12.25 18.89 18.44
CA VAL A 137 12.95 18.16 19.50
C VAL A 137 12.45 16.72 19.58
N ILE A 138 11.13 16.53 19.48
CA ILE A 138 10.52 15.18 19.44
C ILE A 138 11.05 14.39 18.24
N ARG A 139 11.05 14.99 17.04
CA ARG A 139 11.57 14.34 15.82
C ARG A 139 13.05 13.99 15.95
N LYS A 140 13.87 14.90 16.48
CA LYS A 140 15.29 14.67 16.71
C LYS A 140 15.51 13.48 17.66
N ARG A 141 14.82 13.46 18.81
CA ARG A 141 14.90 12.36 19.79
C ARG A 141 14.47 11.02 19.18
N GLN A 142 13.39 11.00 18.40
CA GLN A 142 12.94 9.79 17.71
C GLN A 142 13.97 9.33 16.67
N ALA A 143 14.56 10.25 15.90
CA ALA A 143 15.60 9.95 14.94
C ALA A 143 16.84 9.36 15.62
N GLU A 144 17.30 9.96 16.72
CA GLU A 144 18.41 9.45 17.54
C GLU A 144 18.12 8.05 18.10
N MET A 145 16.89 7.81 18.57
CA MET A 145 16.46 6.48 19.03
C MET A 145 16.44 5.44 17.90
N LEU A 146 16.04 5.84 16.69
CA LEU A 146 16.09 4.95 15.53
C LEU A 146 17.52 4.66 15.09
N LEU A 147 18.40 5.67 15.16
CA LEU A 147 19.82 5.50 14.89
C LEU A 147 20.50 4.59 15.91
N SER A 148 20.16 4.69 17.20
CA SER A 148 20.72 3.82 18.23
C SER A 148 20.26 2.36 18.09
N LYS A 149 19.01 2.15 17.64
CA LYS A 149 18.48 0.82 17.32
C LYS A 149 18.98 0.28 15.97
N ARG A 150 19.56 1.12 15.11
CA ARG A 150 20.05 0.70 13.79
C ARG A 150 21.25 -0.23 13.99
N LYS A 151 21.13 -1.47 13.50
CA LYS A 151 22.28 -2.39 13.43
C LYS A 151 23.39 -1.70 12.64
N LYS A 152 24.61 -1.72 13.17
CA LYS A 152 25.80 -1.19 12.48
C LYS A 152 25.86 -1.83 11.09
N MET A 153 25.87 -1.01 10.04
CA MET A 153 26.13 -1.49 8.69
C MET A 153 27.55 -2.03 8.68
N GLU A 154 27.71 -3.28 8.28
CA GLU A 154 29.04 -3.81 8.10
C GLU A 154 29.65 -3.25 6.83
N VAL A 155 30.85 -2.70 6.99
CA VAL A 155 31.65 -2.24 5.89
C VAL A 155 32.10 -3.47 5.12
N ILE A 156 31.55 -3.64 3.92
CA ILE A 156 32.01 -4.65 2.99
C ILE A 156 33.31 -4.12 2.37
N ASP A 157 34.39 -4.88 2.50
CA ASP A 157 35.64 -4.56 1.83
C ASP A 157 35.48 -4.71 0.31
N ARG A 158 35.68 -3.61 -0.41
CA ARG A 158 35.50 -3.52 -1.87
C ARG A 158 36.58 -4.28 -2.64
N ARG A 159 37.65 -4.71 -1.97
CA ARG A 159 38.72 -5.50 -2.56
C ARG A 159 38.42 -7.01 -2.54
N MET A 160 37.36 -7.43 -1.87
CA MET A 160 36.93 -8.83 -1.88
C MET A 160 36.38 -9.24 -3.24
N SER A 161 36.68 -10.48 -3.66
CA SER A 161 36.04 -11.08 -4.82
C SER A 161 34.54 -11.27 -4.59
N THR A 162 33.76 -11.21 -5.68
CA THR A 162 32.30 -11.33 -5.65
C THR A 162 31.84 -12.66 -5.07
N SER A 163 32.57 -13.75 -5.30
CA SER A 163 32.29 -15.08 -4.74
C SER A 163 32.42 -15.10 -3.22
N ALA A 164 33.51 -14.56 -2.67
CA ALA A 164 33.73 -14.49 -1.22
C ALA A 164 32.69 -13.61 -0.52
N LEU A 165 32.22 -12.56 -1.19
CA LEU A 165 31.16 -11.68 -0.71
C LEU A 165 29.80 -12.38 -0.63
N LEU A 166 29.44 -13.15 -1.66
CA LEU A 166 28.20 -13.94 -1.69
C LEU A 166 28.19 -15.05 -0.62
N GLU A 167 29.32 -15.71 -0.41
CA GLU A 167 29.45 -16.75 0.61
C GLU A 167 29.29 -16.18 2.03
N ARG A 168 29.87 -15.00 2.29
CA ARG A 168 29.70 -14.29 3.58
C ARG A 168 28.26 -13.86 3.82
N ILE A 169 27.54 -13.43 2.77
CA ILE A 169 26.11 -13.10 2.86
C ILE A 169 25.27 -14.35 3.12
N ALA A 170 25.56 -15.46 2.42
CA ALA A 170 24.84 -16.72 2.57
C ALA A 170 24.99 -17.30 3.98
N LYS A 171 26.23 -17.37 4.50
CA LYS A 171 26.54 -17.83 5.86
C LYS A 171 25.78 -17.03 6.93
N ARG A 172 25.60 -15.72 6.74
CA ARG A 172 24.85 -14.87 7.68
C ARG A 172 23.35 -15.08 7.68
N ARG A 173 22.76 -15.38 6.52
CA ARG A 173 21.32 -15.66 6.42
C ARG A 173 20.96 -16.95 7.16
N ALA A 174 21.90 -17.90 7.22
CA ALA A 174 21.75 -19.15 7.96
C ALA A 174 21.81 -18.95 9.49
N VAL A 175 22.57 -17.97 9.99
CA VAL A 175 22.77 -17.72 11.45
C VAL A 175 21.74 -16.73 12.02
N LYS A 176 20.49 -16.75 11.54
CA LYS A 176 19.44 -15.98 12.24
C LYS A 176 19.21 -16.63 13.62
N PRO A 177 19.22 -15.86 14.73
CA PRO A 177 18.87 -16.40 16.03
C PRO A 177 17.41 -16.85 15.98
N SER A 178 17.18 -18.14 16.19
CA SER A 178 15.86 -18.71 16.44
C SER A 178 15.27 -18.03 17.67
N THR A 179 14.41 -17.05 17.46
CA THR A 179 13.48 -16.59 18.51
C THR A 179 12.66 -17.80 18.97
N PRO A 180 12.63 -18.15 20.26
CA PRO A 180 11.82 -19.25 20.74
C PRO A 180 10.33 -18.90 20.51
N SER A 181 9.61 -19.77 19.81
CA SER A 181 8.17 -19.63 19.61
C SER A 181 7.45 -19.91 20.94
N PRO A 182 6.53 -19.05 21.41
CA PRO A 182 5.69 -19.41 22.54
C PRO A 182 4.65 -20.45 22.07
N THR A 183 4.80 -21.65 22.61
CA THR A 183 3.79 -22.65 22.97
C THR A 183 2.57 -22.78 22.06
N GLN A 184 2.49 -23.94 21.39
CA GLN A 184 1.31 -24.45 20.70
C GLN A 184 0.06 -24.40 21.59
N ARG A 185 -0.94 -23.62 21.19
CA ARG A 185 -2.34 -23.92 21.48
C ARG A 185 -3.04 -24.21 20.16
N THR A 186 -3.84 -25.26 20.16
CA THR A 186 -4.57 -25.86 19.05
C THR A 186 -5.45 -24.85 18.29
N PRO A 187 -5.68 -25.05 16.98
CA PRO A 187 -6.37 -24.05 16.14
C PRO A 187 -7.89 -24.11 16.33
N SER A 188 -8.49 -22.95 16.65
CA SER A 188 -9.91 -22.68 16.43
C SER A 188 -10.10 -22.15 14.99
N PRO A 189 -11.12 -22.59 14.24
CA PRO A 189 -11.27 -22.26 12.83
C PRO A 189 -12.05 -20.96 12.65
N GLU A 190 -11.47 -19.79 12.90
CA GLU A 190 -12.14 -18.53 12.50
C GLU A 190 -11.24 -17.34 12.12
N GLU A 191 -9.91 -17.44 12.16
CA GLU A 191 -9.03 -16.34 11.78
C GLU A 191 -8.11 -16.69 10.61
N ARG A 192 -8.71 -16.87 9.42
CA ARG A 192 -7.98 -16.81 8.15
C ARG A 192 -8.19 -15.44 7.51
N ARG A 193 -7.54 -14.40 8.04
CA ARG A 193 -7.30 -13.17 7.28
C ARG A 193 -5.90 -12.63 7.55
N THR A 194 -5.22 -12.35 6.44
CA THR A 194 -4.00 -11.54 6.28
C THR A 194 -2.67 -12.18 6.72
N THR A 195 -2.12 -13.03 5.85
CA THR A 195 -0.66 -13.09 5.71
C THR A 195 -0.19 -11.81 5.03
N ASP A 196 0.33 -10.86 5.81
CA ASP A 196 1.06 -9.70 5.32
C ASP A 196 2.27 -10.12 4.50
N SER A 197 2.11 -10.19 3.18
CA SER A 197 3.22 -10.21 2.23
C SER A 197 3.93 -8.86 2.32
N LYS A 198 4.94 -8.77 3.19
CA LYS A 198 5.86 -7.63 3.26
C LYS A 198 6.68 -7.60 1.98
N THR A 199 6.18 -6.90 0.97
CA THR A 199 7.01 -6.44 -0.14
C THR A 199 8.12 -5.54 0.42
N PRO A 200 9.39 -5.74 0.03
CA PRO A 200 10.48 -4.91 0.52
C PRO A 200 10.28 -3.48 0.02
N LYS A 201 10.12 -2.53 0.94
CA LYS A 201 10.08 -1.10 0.63
C LYS A 201 11.40 -0.74 -0.06
N LEU A 202 11.33 -0.40 -1.35
CA LEU A 202 12.41 0.24 -2.09
C LEU A 202 12.66 1.60 -1.46
N ILE A 203 13.72 1.69 -0.64
CA ILE A 203 14.22 2.97 -0.14
C ILE A 203 15.15 3.50 -1.23
N LEU A 204 14.65 4.44 -2.04
CA LEU A 204 15.48 5.14 -3.00
C LEU A 204 16.50 6.02 -2.26
N PRO A 205 17.74 6.15 -2.77
CA PRO A 205 18.70 7.12 -2.26
C PRO A 205 18.14 8.55 -2.39
N PRO A 206 18.54 9.49 -1.52
CA PRO A 206 18.05 10.86 -1.57
C PRO A 206 18.43 11.52 -2.90
N ILE A 207 17.42 11.85 -3.72
CA ILE A 207 17.59 12.63 -4.93
C ILE A 207 17.60 14.10 -4.51
N THR A 208 18.75 14.75 -4.56
CA THR A 208 18.87 16.20 -4.39
C THR A 208 18.43 16.89 -5.66
N VAL A 209 17.26 17.53 -5.64
CA VAL A 209 16.78 18.34 -6.77
C VAL A 209 17.27 19.78 -6.57
N THR A 210 18.23 20.23 -7.36
CA THR A 210 18.62 21.64 -7.42
C THR A 210 17.52 22.40 -8.15
N LYS A 211 16.73 23.20 -7.44
CA LYS A 211 15.82 24.16 -8.07
C LYS A 211 16.67 25.24 -8.74
N SER A 212 16.81 25.15 -10.07
CA SER A 212 17.35 26.27 -10.86
C SER A 212 16.41 27.46 -10.66
N ARG A 213 16.95 28.52 -10.06
CA ARG A 213 16.29 29.81 -9.92
C ARG A 213 16.64 30.61 -11.18
N GLU A 214 15.59 31.11 -11.82
CA GLU A 214 15.53 32.07 -12.93
C GLU A 214 15.29 31.52 -14.34
N GLY A 215 14.26 32.10 -14.96
CA GLY A 215 13.78 31.81 -16.30
C GLY A 215 12.26 31.98 -16.42
N ARG A 216 11.76 33.22 -16.30
CA ARG A 216 10.41 33.57 -16.77
C ARG A 216 10.34 33.33 -18.28
N LEU A 217 9.98 32.13 -18.74
CA LEU A 217 9.65 31.92 -20.16
C LEU A 217 8.48 30.93 -20.34
N SER A 218 7.43 31.50 -20.90
CA SER A 218 6.39 30.92 -21.76
C SER A 218 5.43 29.85 -21.21
N ARG A 219 4.23 30.34 -20.94
CA ARG A 219 2.98 29.61 -20.62
C ARG A 219 2.30 29.10 -21.90
N GLN A 220 3.04 28.54 -22.86
CA GLN A 220 2.52 28.18 -24.20
C GLN A 220 2.66 26.70 -24.63
N SER A 221 3.10 25.78 -23.77
CA SER A 221 3.27 24.37 -24.18
C SER A 221 2.13 23.42 -23.78
N LEU A 222 0.93 23.92 -23.48
CA LEU A 222 -0.21 23.10 -23.03
C LEU A 222 -1.44 23.11 -23.97
N SER A 223 -1.32 23.65 -25.19
CA SER A 223 -2.44 23.81 -26.14
C SER A 223 -2.30 23.01 -27.45
N ARG A 224 -1.69 21.81 -27.41
CA ARG A 224 -1.68 20.88 -28.57
C ARG A 224 -2.09 19.46 -28.17
N LEU A 225 -3.30 19.29 -27.64
CA LEU A 225 -4.03 18.03 -27.72
C LEU A 225 -5.46 18.36 -28.15
N SER A 226 -5.69 18.33 -29.45
CA SER A 226 -7.02 18.35 -30.08
C SER A 226 -7.79 17.05 -29.77
N PRO A 227 -9.12 17.04 -29.92
CA PRO A 227 -9.94 15.87 -29.64
C PRO A 227 -9.59 14.73 -30.62
N ILE A 228 -9.49 13.52 -30.10
CA ILE A 228 -9.33 12.30 -30.91
C ILE A 228 -10.71 11.99 -31.51
N ASP A 229 -10.82 12.08 -32.84
CA ASP A 229 -11.95 11.59 -33.61
C ASP A 229 -12.11 10.07 -33.39
N THR A 230 -13.28 9.67 -32.90
CA THR A 230 -13.71 8.28 -32.73
C THR A 230 -14.21 7.70 -34.06
N SER A 231 -13.33 7.58 -35.06
CA SER A 231 -13.63 6.83 -36.28
C SER A 231 -12.35 6.32 -36.93
N GLN A 232 -11.81 5.22 -36.43
CA GLN A 232 -11.04 4.22 -37.18
C GLN A 232 -10.53 3.16 -36.19
N SER A 233 -11.21 2.02 -36.13
CA SER A 233 -10.65 0.80 -35.54
C SER A 233 -9.64 0.19 -36.53
N PRO A 234 -8.45 -0.22 -36.10
CA PRO A 234 -7.55 -0.99 -36.94
C PRO A 234 -7.79 -2.48 -36.63
N CYS A 235 -8.83 -3.06 -37.23
CA CYS A 235 -8.94 -4.50 -37.36
C CYS A 235 -8.96 -4.85 -38.85
N PRO A 236 -8.02 -5.66 -39.37
CA PRO A 236 -8.08 -6.10 -40.75
C PRO A 236 -9.22 -7.13 -40.91
N ALA A 237 -10.24 -6.78 -41.70
CA ALA A 237 -11.21 -7.72 -42.23
C ALA A 237 -10.66 -8.28 -43.55
N VAL A 238 -10.43 -9.59 -43.60
CA VAL A 238 -10.07 -10.30 -44.83
C VAL A 238 -11.36 -10.74 -45.51
N PHE A 239 -11.65 -10.17 -46.68
CA PHE A 239 -12.70 -10.65 -47.57
C PHE A 239 -12.05 -11.55 -48.61
N ILE A 240 -12.55 -12.79 -48.73
CA ILE A 240 -12.20 -13.69 -49.83
C ILE A 240 -13.18 -13.39 -50.96
N THR A 241 -12.67 -12.98 -52.11
CA THR A 241 -13.43 -12.95 -53.37
C THR A 241 -13.22 -14.28 -54.08
N GLU A 242 -14.31 -14.96 -54.40
CA GLU A 242 -14.30 -16.13 -55.30
C GLU A 242 -13.94 -15.67 -56.72
N ASN A 243 -13.03 -16.39 -57.37
CA ASN A 243 -12.80 -16.26 -58.81
C ASN A 243 -13.57 -17.38 -59.51
N GLU A 244 -14.26 -17.00 -60.59
CA GLU A 244 -14.96 -17.87 -61.55
C GLU A 244 -14.07 -18.96 -62.16
#